data_AF-A0A259CCZ9-F1
#
_entry.id   AF-A0A259CCZ9-F1
#
_cell.length_a   1.000
_cell.length_b   1.000
_cell.length_c   1.000
_cell.angle_alpha   90.00
_cell.angle_beta   90.00
_cell.angle_gamma   90.00
#
_symmetry.space_group_name_H-M   'P 1'
#
loop_
_entity.id
_entity.type
_entity.pdbx_description
1 polymer ?
#
loop_
_entity_poly.entity_id
_entity_poly.type
_entity_poly.pdbx_seq_one_letter_code
_entity_poly.pdbx_strand_id
1 'polypeptide(L)' 'MSAEKLVHMANQIATFMESKPHVEGVALLASHINDFWEPRMRRQLFAVIDAGGAGLRPLVLEAAPQIRRPAPEAAH' A
#
# COMPACT_ATOMS: atom_id res chain seq x y z
N MET A 1 8.12 11.89 -2.78
CA MET A 1 6.65 11.98 -2.81
C MET A 1 6.18 12.25 -1.39
N SER A 2 5.12 13.06 -1.20
CA SER A 2 4.52 13.27 0.13
C SER A 2 3.67 12.07 0.54
N ALA A 3 3.53 11.84 1.84
CA ALA A 3 2.70 10.77 2.37
C ALA A 3 1.24 10.88 1.90
N GLU A 4 0.68 12.10 1.84
CA GLU A 4 -0.68 12.37 1.38
C GLU A 4 -0.91 11.93 -0.07
N LYS A 5 0.04 12.23 -0.96
CA LYS A 5 -0.05 11.82 -2.37
C LYS A 5 0.03 10.30 -2.50
N LEU A 6 0.85 9.65 -1.68
CA LEU A 6 0.98 8.20 -1.65
C LEU A 6 -0.31 7.51 -1.14
N VAL A 7 -0.93 8.05 -0.09
CA VAL A 7 -2.24 7.61 0.41
C VAL A 7 -3.30 7.74 -0.67
N HIS A 8 -3.34 8.89 -1.37
CA HIS A 8 -4.27 9.10 -2.47
C HIS A 8 -4.10 8.04 -3.58
N MET A 9 -2.88 7.77 -4.01
CA MET A 9 -2.59 6.75 -5.02
C MET A 9 -3.00 5.35 -4.56
N ALA A 10 -2.68 4.95 -3.33
CA ALA A 10 -3.08 3.66 -2.77
C ALA A 10 -4.61 3.50 -2.80
N ASN A 11 -5.33 4.56 -2.42
CA ASN A 11 -6.79 4.58 -2.42
C ASN A 11 -7.40 4.52 -3.82
N GLN A 12 -6.77 5.14 -4.82
CA GLN A 12 -7.22 5.04 -6.21
C GLN A 12 -7.12 3.60 -6.72
N ILE A 13 -6.00 2.92 -6.44
CA ILE A 13 -5.82 1.51 -6.81
C ILE A 13 -6.87 0.66 -6.08
N ALA A 14 -7.01 0.85 -4.76
CA ALA A 14 -7.99 0.13 -3.97
C ALA A 14 -9.43 0.29 -4.48
N THR A 15 -9.82 1.50 -4.90
CA THR A 15 -11.15 1.77 -5.48
C THR A 15 -11.42 0.92 -6.73
N PHE A 16 -10.41 0.69 -7.57
CA PHE A 16 -10.54 -0.19 -8.72
C PHE A 16 -10.67 -1.66 -8.29
N MET A 17 -9.86 -2.10 -7.32
CA MET A 17 -9.84 -3.49 -6.85
C MET A 17 -11.10 -3.88 -6.08
N GLU A 18 -11.80 -2.93 -5.47
CA GLU A 18 -13.10 -3.15 -4.80
C GLU A 18 -14.22 -3.58 -5.77
N SER A 19 -14.05 -3.40 -7.09
CA SER A 19 -14.98 -3.96 -8.08
C SER A 19 -14.87 -5.47 -8.24
N LYS A 20 -13.81 -6.09 -7.70
CA LYS A 20 -13.52 -7.52 -7.74
C LYS A 20 -14.05 -8.20 -6.47
N PRO A 21 -14.20 -9.55 -6.47
CA PRO A 21 -14.42 -10.30 -5.23
C PRO A 21 -13.39 -9.91 -4.18
N HIS A 22 -13.82 -9.71 -2.94
CA HIS A 22 -13.01 -9.10 -1.89
C HIS A 22 -11.62 -9.73 -1.72
N VAL A 23 -11.54 -11.06 -1.63
CA VAL A 23 -10.28 -11.82 -1.51
C VAL A 23 -9.36 -11.58 -2.71
N GLU A 24 -9.95 -11.53 -3.92
CA GLU A 24 -9.21 -11.25 -5.15
C GLU A 24 -8.73 -9.79 -5.17
N GLY A 25 -9.56 -8.84 -4.76
CA GLY A 25 -9.21 -7.43 -4.68
C GLY A 25 -8.03 -7.16 -3.74
N VAL A 26 -8.00 -7.79 -2.57
CA VAL A 26 -6.87 -7.71 -1.62
C VAL A 26 -5.59 -8.23 -2.26
N ALA A 27 -5.64 -9.42 -2.87
CA ALA A 27 -4.47 -10.04 -3.51
C ALA A 27 -3.95 -9.22 -4.70
N LEU A 28 -4.85 -8.71 -5.55
CA LEU A 28 -4.51 -7.88 -6.71
C LEU A 28 -3.90 -6.54 -6.29
N LEU A 29 -4.43 -5.90 -5.24
CA LEU A 29 -3.87 -4.66 -4.70
C LEU A 29 -2.43 -4.88 -4.20
N ALA A 30 -2.21 -5.94 -3.42
CA ALA A 30 -0.90 -6.28 -2.90
C ALA A 30 0.10 -6.57 -4.03
N SER A 31 -0.30 -7.36 -5.04
CA SER A 31 0.53 -7.62 -6.22
C SER A 31 0.88 -6.34 -6.95
N HIS A 32 -0.11 -5.48 -7.22
CA HIS A 32 0.12 -4.22 -7.93
C HIS A 32 1.12 -3.33 -7.20
N ILE A 33 1.02 -3.21 -5.87
CA ILE A 33 1.99 -2.45 -5.08
C ILE A 33 3.37 -3.12 -5.14
N ASN A 34 3.44 -4.45 -5.04
CA ASN A 34 4.72 -5.17 -5.11
C ASN A 34 5.44 -5.02 -6.47
N ASP A 35 4.67 -5.03 -7.56
CA ASP A 35 5.20 -5.05 -8.93
C ASP A 35 5.54 -3.65 -9.44
N PHE A 36 4.72 -2.65 -9.11
CA PHE A 36 4.85 -1.30 -9.67
C PHE A 36 5.45 -0.27 -8.71
N TRP A 37 5.46 -0.53 -7.39
CA TRP A 37 6.00 0.44 -6.44
C TRP A 37 7.46 0.17 -6.08
N GLU A 38 8.26 1.22 -6.20
CA GLU A 38 9.64 1.22 -5.77
C GLU A 38 9.75 0.96 -4.25
N PRO A 39 10.88 0.40 -3.77
CA PRO A 39 11.10 0.14 -2.35
C PRO A 39 10.85 1.37 -1.46
N ARG A 40 11.26 2.57 -1.89
CA ARG A 40 11.01 3.81 -1.12
C ARG A 40 9.52 4.11 -0.92
N MET A 41 8.68 3.84 -1.92
CA MET A 41 7.23 4.08 -1.82
C MET A 41 6.59 3.07 -0.87
N ARG A 42 6.97 1.79 -0.96
CA ARG A 42 6.50 0.77 -0.02
C ARG A 42 6.92 1.11 1.42
N ARG A 43 8.14 1.60 1.65
CA ARG A 43 8.55 2.08 2.99
C ARG A 43 7.64 3.20 3.50
N GLN A 44 7.35 4.19 2.67
CA GLN A 44 6.44 5.29 3.02
C GLN A 44 5.02 4.79 3.32
N LEU A 45 4.51 3.81 2.56
CA LEU A 45 3.22 3.18 2.83
C LEU A 45 3.19 2.55 4.21
N PHE A 46 4.21 1.75 4.54
CA PHE A 46 4.32 1.13 5.86
C PHE A 46 4.47 2.17 6.97
N ALA A 47 5.17 3.28 6.75
CA ALA A 47 5.24 4.36 7.74
C ALA A 47 3.85 4.98 8.02
N VAL A 48 3.00 5.14 7.00
CA VAL A 48 1.62 5.61 7.19
C VAL A 48 0.77 4.57 7.92
N ILE A 49 0.90 3.28 7.56
CA ILE A 49 0.19 2.19 8.23
C ILE A 49 0.59 2.10 9.70
N ASP A 50 1.89 2.14 10.01
CA ASP A 50 2.43 2.10 11.37
C ASP A 50 1.99 3.33 12.19
N ALA A 51 1.77 4.49 11.54
CA ALA A 51 1.22 5.69 12.16
C ALA A 51 -0.31 5.65 12.39
N GLY A 52 -0.96 4.51 12.12
CA GLY A 52 -2.40 4.29 12.31
C GLY A 52 -3.22 4.26 11.01
N GLY A 53 -2.58 4.37 9.84
CA GLY A 53 -3.23 4.18 8.55
C GLY A 53 -4.23 5.28 8.18
N ALA A 54 -4.09 6.48 8.74
CA ALA A 54 -5.04 7.58 8.54
C ALA A 54 -5.25 7.89 7.04
N GLY A 55 -6.52 7.87 6.62
CA GLY A 55 -6.92 8.16 5.25
C GLY A 55 -6.73 7.00 4.26
N LEU A 56 -6.18 5.86 4.66
CA LEU A 56 -6.12 4.67 3.80
C LEU A 56 -7.47 3.94 3.78
N ARG A 57 -7.86 3.42 2.62
CA ARG A 57 -9.04 2.55 2.49
C ARG A 57 -8.81 1.21 3.22
N PRO A 58 -9.86 0.56 3.77
CA PRO A 58 -9.74 -0.73 4.46
C PRO A 58 -9.02 -1.80 3.64
N LEU A 59 -9.30 -1.88 2.34
CA LEU A 59 -8.64 -2.82 1.42
C LEU A 59 -7.11 -2.68 1.41
N VAL A 60 -6.58 -1.45 1.56
CA VAL A 60 -5.12 -1.21 1.63
C VAL A 60 -4.52 -1.76 2.91
N LEU A 61 -5.22 -1.59 4.03
CA LEU A 61 -4.78 -2.11 5.33
C LEU A 61 -4.82 -3.65 5.35
N GLU A 62 -5.84 -4.25 4.74
CA GLU A 62 -5.97 -5.70 4.60
C GLU A 62 -4.93 -6.30 3.64
N ALA A 63 -4.51 -5.55 2.62
CA ALA A 63 -3.45 -5.96 1.70
C ALA A 63 -2.05 -5.82 2.32
N ALA A 64 -1.87 -5.02 3.38
CA ALA A 64 -0.59 -4.74 4.00
C ALA A 64 0.26 -5.98 4.34
N PRO A 65 -0.30 -7.08 4.89
CA PRO A 65 0.46 -8.31 5.19
C PRO A 65 1.01 -9.01 3.94
N GLN A 66 0.43 -8.76 2.76
CA GLN A 66 0.86 -9.35 1.48
C GLN A 66 1.83 -8.44 0.70
N ILE A 67 2.01 -7.19 1.14
CA ILE A 67 2.97 -6.26 0.54
C ILE A 67 4.36 -6.54 1.12
N ARG A 68 5.35 -6.70 0.23
CA ARG A 68 6.74 -6.94 0.59
C ARG A 68 7.32 -5.68 1.23
N ARG A 69 7.39 -5.68 2.58
CA ARG A 69 8.03 -4.62 3.37
C ARG A 69 9.52 -4.57 3.07
N PRO A 70 10.03 -3.47 2.49
CA PRO A 70 11.45 -3.34 2.22
C PRO A 70 12.24 -3.21 3.53
N ALA A 71 13.51 -3.64 3.50
CA ALA A 71 14.43 -3.36 4.60
C ALA A 71 14.48 -1.84 4.89
N PRO A 72 14.63 -1.44 6.17
CA PRO A 72 14.91 -0.06 6.51
C PRO A 72 16.17 0.39 5.75
N GLU A 73 16.16 1.62 5.28
CA GLU A 73 17.31 2.19 4.59
C GLU A 73 18.48 2.19 5.57
N ALA A 74 19.50 1.38 5.29
CA ALA A 74 20.74 1.43 6.04
C ALA A 74 21.28 2.85 5.89
N ALA A 75 21.35 3.59 6.99
CA ALA A 75 21.94 4.92 7.01
C ALA A 75 23.35 4.80 6.44
N HIS A 76 23.58 5.45 5.30
CA HIS A 76 24.87 5.49 4.64
C HIS A 76 25.64 6.75 5.06
#